data_AF-A0A8T7GPH6-F1
#
_entry.id   AF-A0A8T7GPH6-F1
#
_cell.length_a   1.000
_cell.length_b   1.000
_cell.length_c   1.000
_cell.angle_alpha   90.00
_cell.angle_beta   90.00
_cell.angle_gamma   90.00
#
_symmetry.space_group_name_H-M   'P 1'
#
loop_
_entity.id
_entity.type
_entity.pdbx_description
1 polymer ?
#
loop_
_entity_poly.entity_id
_entity_poly.type
_entity_poly.pdbx_seq_one_letter_code
_entity_poly.pdbx_strand_id
1 'polypeptide(L)' 'MLNDFVYGRLKFSGVQKIMPNIKLLIDTARKNNIPIVYCNDSHVPSDRELKIWGAHAMKDTEGSEIIDELKPHGG' A
#
# COMPACT_ATOMS: atom_id res chain seq x y z
N MET A 1 -0.69 1.47 0.56
CA MET A 1 0.73 1.81 0.79
C MET A 1 1.59 0.71 0.17
N LEU A 2 1.60 0.66 -1.16
CA LEU A 2 2.25 -0.41 -1.94
C LEU A 2 3.54 0.07 -2.57
N ASN A 3 4.44 -0.86 -2.91
CA ASN A 3 5.71 -0.54 -3.56
C ASN A 3 5.52 0.34 -4.81
N ASP A 4 4.51 0.08 -5.66
CA ASP A 4 4.32 0.89 -6.87
C ASP A 4 3.94 2.35 -6.62
N PHE A 5 3.30 2.64 -5.49
CA PHE A 5 2.88 3.99 -5.10
C PHE A 5 3.90 4.73 -4.24
N VAL A 6 4.94 4.04 -3.79
CA VAL A 6 5.97 4.59 -2.90
C VAL A 6 7.31 4.68 -3.65
N TYR A 7 7.70 3.60 -4.31
CA TYR A 7 9.00 3.41 -4.96
C TYR A 7 8.91 3.20 -6.48
N GLY A 8 7.77 2.70 -6.97
CA GLY A 8 7.59 2.32 -8.37
C GLY A 8 7.05 3.43 -9.28
N ARG A 9 6.32 2.99 -10.31
CA ARG A 9 5.93 3.83 -11.44
C ARG A 9 4.98 4.96 -11.07
N LEU A 10 4.06 4.70 -10.15
CA LEU A 10 3.04 5.66 -9.71
C LEU A 10 3.40 6.29 -8.36
N LYS A 11 4.71 6.42 -8.07
CA LYS A 11 5.20 7.00 -6.83
C LYS A 11 4.64 8.40 -6.57
N PHE A 12 4.19 8.62 -5.35
CA PHE A 12 3.77 9.94 -4.87
C PHE A 12 4.90 10.61 -4.08
N SER A 13 5.34 11.80 -4.50
CA SER A 13 6.46 12.52 -3.87
C SER A 13 6.19 12.94 -2.42
N GLY A 14 4.92 13.09 -2.04
CA GLY A 14 4.53 13.43 -0.67
C GLY A 14 4.48 12.25 0.29
N VAL A 15 4.77 11.03 -0.16
CA VAL A 15 4.58 9.81 0.66
C VAL A 15 5.43 9.81 1.93
N GLN A 16 6.65 10.34 1.85
CA GLN A 16 7.57 10.46 2.99
C GLN A 16 7.02 11.36 4.10
N LYS A 17 6.14 12.31 3.78
CA LYS A 17 5.52 13.22 4.76
C LYS A 17 4.37 12.55 5.52
N ILE A 18 3.65 11.63 4.88
CA ILE A 18 2.49 10.97 5.49
C ILE A 18 2.85 9.66 6.19
N MET A 19 3.93 9.01 5.76
CA MET A 19 4.35 7.70 6.26
C MET A 19 4.54 7.64 7.80
N PRO A 20 5.18 8.63 8.47
CA PRO A 20 5.29 8.64 9.92
C PRO A 20 3.93 8.68 10.64
N ASN A 21 2.97 9.44 10.09
CA ASN A 21 1.64 9.56 10.68
C ASN A 21 0.84 8.26 10.51
N ILE A 22 0.94 7.60 9.36
CA ILE A 22 0.31 6.29 9.14
C ILE A 22 0.86 5.25 10.11
N LYS A 23 2.18 5.23 10.33
CA LYS A 23 2.81 4.34 11.31
C LYS A 23 2.29 4.60 12.73
N LEU A 24 2.21 5.86 13.15
CA LEU A 24 1.65 6.25 14.44
C LEU A 24 0.19 5.80 14.61
N LEU A 25 -0.64 5.94 13.57
CA LEU A 25 -2.03 5.52 13.59
C LEU A 25 -2.16 4.00 13.72
N ILE A 26 -1.36 3.23 12.96
CA ILE A 26 -1.31 1.78 13.04
C ILE A 26 -0.92 1.33 14.46
N ASP A 27 0.16 1.90 15.02
CA ASP A 27 0.64 1.55 16.36
C ASP A 27 -0.40 1.89 17.43
N THR A 28 -1.10 3.00 17.28
CA THR A 28 -2.16 3.42 18.18
C THR A 28 -3.37 2.50 18.10
N ALA A 29 -3.81 2.13 16.90
CA ALA A 29 -4.91 1.19 16.70
C ALA A 29 -4.59 -0.18 17.32
N ARG A 30 -3.38 -0.70 17.12
CA ARG A 30 -2.92 -1.97 17.74
C ARG A 30 -2.99 -1.92 19.25
N LYS A 31 -2.44 -0.87 19.87
CA LYS A 31 -2.46 -0.70 21.34
C LYS A 31 -3.87 -0.68 21.93
N ASN A 32 -4.86 -0.24 21.15
CA ASN A 32 -6.25 -0.13 21.58
C ASN A 32 -7.13 -1.29 21.08
N ASN A 33 -6.54 -2.37 20.54
CA ASN A 33 -7.26 -3.50 19.95
C ASN A 33 -8.27 -3.09 18.87
N ILE A 34 -7.97 -2.03 18.13
CA ILE A 34 -8.80 -1.57 17.01
C ILE A 34 -8.40 -2.37 15.76
N PRO A 35 -9.37 -2.95 15.02
CA PRO A 35 -9.07 -3.67 13.78
C PRO A 35 -8.40 -2.77 12.74
N ILE A 36 -7.38 -3.31 12.07
CA ILE A 36 -6.66 -2.63 10.99
C ILE A 36 -6.86 -3.41 9.70
N VAL A 37 -7.36 -2.74 8.67
CA VAL A 37 -7.61 -3.33 7.35
C VAL A 37 -6.72 -2.63 6.32
N TYR A 38 -5.93 -3.42 5.60
CA TYR A 38 -5.11 -2.93 4.48
C TYR A 38 -5.89 -3.14 3.19
N CYS A 39 -6.39 -2.04 2.61
CA CYS A 39 -7.03 -2.06 1.29
C CYS A 39 -5.98 -1.80 0.22
N ASN A 40 -5.71 -2.80 -0.61
CA ASN A 40 -4.62 -2.79 -1.57
C ASN A 40 -5.14 -3.12 -2.96
N ASP A 41 -4.62 -2.42 -3.96
CA ASP A 41 -4.76 -2.81 -5.35
C ASP A 41 -4.02 -4.15 -5.58
N SER A 42 -4.66 -5.01 -6.37
CA SER A 42 -4.13 -6.33 -6.75
C SER A 42 -4.65 -6.66 -8.14
N HIS A 43 -4.17 -5.89 -9.11
CA HIS A 43 -4.78 -5.82 -10.44
C HIS A 43 -4.54 -7.09 -11.26
N VAL A 44 -5.52 -7.42 -12.09
CA VAL A 44 -5.40 -8.43 -13.14
C VAL A 44 -5.48 -7.78 -14.53
N PRO A 45 -4.94 -8.40 -15.60
CA PRO A 45 -4.84 -7.77 -16.92
C PRO A 45 -6.18 -7.28 -17.53
N SER A 46 -7.31 -7.82 -17.07
CA SER A 46 -8.66 -7.41 -17.50
C SER A 46 -9.16 -6.13 -16.86
N ASP A 47 -8.49 -5.61 -15.84
CA ASP A 47 -8.95 -4.47 -15.08
C ASP A 47 -8.98 -3.21 -15.94
N ARG A 48 -10.13 -2.52 -15.94
CA ARG A 48 -10.39 -1.38 -16.81
C ARG A 48 -9.42 -0.22 -16.53
N GLU A 49 -9.02 -0.07 -15.28
CA GLU A 49 -8.13 0.99 -14.81
C GLU A 49 -6.75 0.95 -15.45
N LEU A 50 -6.28 -0.25 -15.86
CA LEU A 50 -4.98 -0.39 -16.52
C LEU A 50 -4.93 0.34 -17.87
N LYS A 51 -6.07 0.62 -18.50
CA LYS A 51 -6.13 1.44 -19.73
C LYS A 51 -5.83 2.92 -19.47
N ILE A 52 -6.02 3.39 -18.24
CA ILE A 52 -5.86 4.79 -17.84
C ILE A 52 -4.44 4.99 -17.30
N TRP A 53 -4.00 4.13 -16.39
CA TRP A 53 -2.74 4.31 -15.67
C TRP A 53 -1.61 3.38 -16.13
N GLY A 54 -1.90 2.42 -17.00
CA GLY A 54 -0.99 1.33 -17.35
C GLY A 54 -0.93 0.26 -16.27
N ALA A 55 -0.08 -0.75 -16.47
CA ALA A 55 0.18 -1.78 -15.46
C ALA A 55 0.80 -1.17 -14.19
N HIS A 56 0.19 -1.46 -13.05
CA HIS A 56 0.61 -1.09 -11.69
C HIS A 56 -0.08 -2.01 -10.68
N ALA A 57 0.50 -2.16 -9.49
CA ALA A 57 -0.01 -2.98 -8.38
C ALA A 57 -0.56 -4.34 -8.87
N MET A 58 0.14 -4.95 -9.82
CA MET A 58 -0.32 -6.17 -10.47
C MET A 58 -0.29 -7.33 -9.48
N LYS A 59 -1.35 -8.12 -9.45
CA LYS A 59 -1.47 -9.27 -8.56
C LYS A 59 -0.23 -10.16 -8.65
N ASP A 60 0.23 -10.63 -7.48
CA ASP A 60 1.38 -11.51 -7.32
C ASP A 60 2.72 -10.91 -7.80
N THR A 61 2.82 -9.56 -7.83
CA THR A 61 4.07 -8.85 -8.11
C THR A 61 4.53 -8.02 -6.92
N GLU A 62 5.84 -7.75 -6.84
CA GLU A 62 6.43 -6.89 -5.81
C GLU A 62 5.76 -5.51 -5.75
N GLY A 63 5.34 -4.95 -6.90
CA GLY A 63 4.64 -3.68 -6.97
C GLY A 63 3.32 -3.64 -6.19
N SER A 64 2.65 -4.79 -6.07
CA SER A 64 1.40 -4.97 -5.30
C SER A 64 1.60 -5.27 -3.82
N GLU A 65 2.84 -5.47 -3.37
CA GLU A 65 3.13 -5.74 -1.97
C GLU A 65 3.13 -4.46 -1.14
N ILE A 66 2.71 -4.59 0.12
CA ILE A 66 2.82 -3.52 1.11
C ILE A 66 4.30 -3.27 1.40
N ILE A 67 4.69 -2.00 1.46
CA ILE A 67 6.06 -1.61 1.79
C ILE A 67 6.50 -2.17 3.16
N ASP A 68 7.78 -2.52 3.28
CA ASP A 68 8.34 -3.16 4.48
C ASP A 68 8.09 -2.34 5.76
N GLU A 69 8.13 -1.02 5.67
CA GLU A 69 7.98 -0.09 6.79
C GLU A 69 6.62 -0.19 7.47
N LEU A 70 5.60 -0.64 6.74
CA LEU A 70 4.21 -0.71 7.18
C LEU A 70 3.62 -2.12 7.05
N LYS A 71 4.46 -3.15 6.83
CA LYS A 71 4.00 -4.54 6.67
C LYS A 71 3.10 -4.96 7.84
N PRO A 72 1.97 -5.61 7.55
CA PRO A 72 1.14 -6.18 8.59
C PRO A 72 1.94 -7.29 9.30
N HIS A 73 1.85 -7.31 10.62
CA HIS A 73 2.31 -8.44 11.42
C HIS A 73 1.09 -9.12 12.04
N GLY A 74 1.27 -10.37 12.47
CA GLY A 74 0.24 -11.10 13.22
C GLY A 74 -0.33 -10.23 14.35
N GLY A 75 -1.67 -10.24 14.45
CA GLY A 75 -2.40 -9.60 15.54
C GLY A 75 -2.27 -10.38 16.83
#